data_AF-A0A7C1IED5-F1
#
_entry.id   AF-A0A7C1IED5-F1
#
_cell.length_a   1.000
_cell.length_b   1.000
_cell.length_c   1.000
_cell.angle_alpha   90.00
_cell.angle_beta   90.00
_cell.angle_gamma   90.00
#
_symmetry.space_group_name_H-M   'P 1'
#
loop_
_entity.id
_entity.type
_entity.pdbx_description
1 polymer ?
#
loop_
_entity_poly.entity_id
_entity_poly.type
_entity_poly.pdbx_seq_one_letter_code
_entity_poly.pdbx_strand_id
1 'polypeptide(L)'
;MKRIFTVLLAMLFAIPMLIAQAPSIILVTPDDRDDAQYEWLLRQGFDVTKFYPGALSAAGQDTIDMLNAADLIIVGRSPNSGDFDGADKPAWNNLTAPLIINSQWVARSSRINMFESTSAYHMNDGPAVAYGMVADPTDPVFEFVELEGDSLPWCYPPHDFLENNDSATNGEIVVAFNETSPLVVRWEAGVEYYPGAGDIPAGPRLYFGLGNDNLDYDNPNFFPLTKEAKAVYLAEIHNLIGEAIVPPVVAPADNKVILITDDDQDDVQYEFLVRQGFDVTKFYPGALSAAGQDTIDMLNAADLIIVGRSPNSGDFDGDDKPAWNNLTAPLIINSQWVARSSRINMFNSTNAYHMNDGPATAYGVVSDPLDPIFDGLTLDGDSLAWCLPPHDFIENADSANNGEFVAVFNETSPLIVRWDAGTEY
;
A
#
# COMPACT_ATOMS: atom_id res chain seq x y z
N MET A 1 -59.85 32.76 -14.81
CA MET A 1 -60.27 32.76 -13.38
C MET A 1 -60.10 31.33 -12.85
N LYS A 2 -59.32 31.14 -11.78
CA LYS A 2 -58.99 29.87 -11.06
C LYS A 2 -57.91 28.99 -11.75
N ARG A 3 -56.63 29.05 -11.36
CA ARG A 3 -55.95 28.49 -10.15
C ARG A 3 -56.10 26.97 -10.03
N ILE A 4 -55.00 26.23 -10.19
CA ILE A 4 -54.53 25.18 -9.27
C ILE A 4 -52.99 25.19 -9.38
N PHE A 5 -52.37 25.70 -8.32
CA PHE A 5 -50.94 25.63 -8.05
C PHE A 5 -50.73 24.27 -7.36
N THR A 6 -50.08 23.32 -8.03
CA THR A 6 -49.62 22.08 -7.39
C THR A 6 -48.31 22.42 -6.67
N VAL A 7 -48.44 22.82 -5.39
CA VAL A 7 -47.32 22.88 -4.46
C VAL A 7 -46.98 21.44 -4.11
N LEU A 8 -45.99 20.87 -4.80
CA LEU A 8 -45.35 19.63 -4.37
C LEU A 8 -44.45 20.01 -3.19
N LEU A 9 -44.99 19.86 -1.98
CA LEU A 9 -44.26 19.97 -0.73
C LEU A 9 -43.29 18.77 -0.68
N ALA A 10 -42.04 18.99 -1.08
CA ALA A 10 -40.95 18.09 -0.79
C ALA A 10 -40.77 18.05 0.73
N MET A 11 -41.44 17.09 1.38
CA MET A 11 -41.08 16.66 2.73
C MET A 11 -39.69 16.04 2.62
N LEU A 12 -38.68 16.87 2.82
CA LEU A 12 -37.33 16.46 3.15
C LEU A 12 -37.44 15.66 4.45
N PHE A 13 -37.51 14.33 4.35
CA PHE A 13 -37.24 13.47 5.49
C PHE A 13 -35.76 13.69 5.82
N ALA A 14 -35.50 14.60 6.76
CA ALA A 14 -34.25 14.61 7.51
C ALA A 14 -34.24 13.33 8.36
N ILE A 15 -33.96 12.19 7.73
CA ILE A 15 -33.46 11.04 8.46
C ILE A 15 -32.15 11.54 9.06
N PRO A 16 -32.00 11.63 10.39
CA PRO A 16 -30.69 11.85 10.97
C PRO A 16 -29.82 10.71 10.45
N MET A 17 -28.89 11.06 9.57
CA MET A 17 -27.81 10.18 9.20
C MET A 17 -27.10 9.90 10.52
N LEU A 18 -27.41 8.76 11.16
CA LEU A 18 -26.60 8.27 12.24
C LEU A 18 -25.24 8.03 11.59
N ILE A 19 -24.33 8.97 11.78
CA ILE A 19 -22.92 8.74 11.51
C ILE A 19 -22.56 7.67 12.53
N ALA A 20 -22.37 6.44 12.05
CA ALA A 20 -21.86 5.37 12.90
C ALA A 20 -20.56 5.88 13.53
N GLN A 21 -20.43 5.72 14.85
CA GLN A 21 -19.19 6.06 15.52
C GLN A 21 -18.09 5.14 14.95
N ALA A 22 -16.96 5.71 14.57
CA ALA A 22 -15.80 4.95 14.13
C ALA A 22 -15.37 3.98 15.25
N PRO A 23 -15.02 2.73 14.92
CA PRO A 23 -14.49 1.79 15.92
C PRO A 23 -13.24 2.35 16.58
N SER A 24 -13.18 2.16 17.90
CA SER A 24 -12.12 2.65 18.76
C SER A 24 -10.98 1.64 18.86
N ILE A 25 -9.76 2.09 18.57
CA ILE A 25 -8.54 1.30 18.68
C ILE A 25 -7.61 1.94 19.71
N ILE A 26 -7.15 1.15 20.68
CA ILE A 26 -6.02 1.55 21.54
C ILE A 26 -4.74 0.96 20.96
N LEU A 27 -3.87 1.82 20.43
CA LEU A 27 -2.52 1.44 20.02
C LEU A 27 -1.56 1.60 21.19
N VAL A 28 -1.08 0.47 21.72
CA VAL A 28 -0.11 0.43 22.81
C VAL A 28 1.28 0.69 22.25
N THR A 29 1.79 1.91 22.46
CA THR A 29 3.11 2.37 21.99
C THR A 29 3.71 3.40 22.95
N PRO A 30 4.95 3.24 23.44
CA PRO A 30 5.65 4.24 24.27
C PRO A 30 6.09 5.50 23.51
N ASP A 31 6.18 5.46 22.17
CA ASP A 31 6.80 6.52 21.38
C ASP A 31 6.27 6.59 19.94
N ASP A 32 6.96 7.37 19.11
CA ASP A 32 6.58 7.69 17.73
C ASP A 32 7.05 6.66 16.69
N ARG A 33 7.72 5.58 17.12
CA ARG A 33 8.23 4.56 16.19
C ARG A 33 7.12 3.73 15.53
N ASP A 34 5.92 3.70 16.12
CA ASP A 34 4.71 3.11 15.54
C ASP A 34 3.83 4.15 14.80
N ASP A 35 4.32 5.37 14.52
CA ASP A 35 3.53 6.44 13.88
C ASP A 35 3.02 6.07 12.50
N ALA A 36 3.81 5.33 11.71
CA ALA A 36 3.39 4.85 10.41
C ALA A 36 2.13 3.96 10.51
N GLN A 37 2.08 3.08 11.53
CA GLN A 37 0.91 2.24 11.79
C GLN A 37 -0.28 3.10 12.27
N TYR A 38 -0.04 4.02 13.20
CA TYR A 38 -1.06 4.92 13.72
C TYR A 38 -1.74 5.76 12.63
N GLU A 39 -0.95 6.44 11.79
CA GLU A 39 -1.47 7.27 10.69
C GLU A 39 -2.12 6.44 9.58
N TRP A 40 -1.67 5.19 9.41
CA TRP A 40 -2.35 4.25 8.52
C TRP A 40 -3.73 3.86 9.06
N LEU A 41 -3.85 3.49 10.34
CA LEU A 41 -5.14 3.15 10.97
C LEU A 41 -6.14 4.30 10.94
N LEU A 42 -5.70 5.54 11.22
CA LEU A 42 -6.56 6.73 11.10
C LEU A 42 -7.13 6.90 9.68
N ARG A 43 -6.31 6.65 8.65
CA ARG A 43 -6.77 6.69 7.24
C ARG A 43 -7.78 5.61 6.91
N GLN A 44 -7.72 4.45 7.57
CA GLN A 44 -8.72 3.40 7.41
C GLN A 44 -10.07 3.75 8.08
N GLY A 45 -10.14 4.87 8.79
CA GLY A 45 -11.38 5.39 9.38
C GLY A 45 -11.60 5.02 10.84
N PHE A 46 -10.60 4.47 11.52
CA PHE A 46 -10.67 4.14 12.95
C PHE A 46 -10.42 5.37 13.85
N ASP A 47 -11.00 5.37 15.04
CA ASP A 47 -10.67 6.31 16.11
C ASP A 47 -9.53 5.73 16.95
N VAL A 48 -8.30 6.17 16.70
CA VAL A 48 -7.09 5.56 17.27
C VAL A 48 -6.54 6.42 18.41
N THR A 49 -6.34 5.81 19.57
CA THR A 49 -5.66 6.43 20.72
C THR A 49 -4.33 5.75 20.98
N LYS A 50 -3.23 6.51 20.94
CA LYS A 50 -1.92 6.02 21.45
C LYS A 50 -1.94 5.98 22.97
N PHE A 51 -1.48 4.88 23.54
CA PHE A 51 -1.44 4.68 24.98
C PHE A 51 -0.22 3.84 25.37
N TYR A 52 0.32 4.05 26.58
CA TYR A 52 1.36 3.16 27.10
C TYR A 52 1.25 3.09 28.63
N PRO A 53 0.83 1.94 29.19
CA PRO A 53 0.63 1.81 30.63
C PRO A 53 1.92 1.58 31.41
N GLY A 54 3.03 1.22 30.75
CA GLY A 54 4.15 0.54 31.40
C GLY A 54 3.69 -0.79 31.99
N ALA A 55 3.94 -1.01 33.28
CA ALA A 55 3.51 -2.21 34.00
C ALA A 55 1.98 -2.22 34.24
N LEU A 56 1.25 -3.01 33.44
CA LEU A 56 -0.21 -3.13 33.50
C LEU A 56 -0.72 -3.71 34.83
N SER A 57 0.06 -4.58 35.48
CA SER A 57 -0.24 -5.18 36.78
C SER A 57 -0.31 -4.17 37.93
N ALA A 58 0.26 -2.98 37.74
CA ALA A 58 0.18 -1.86 38.67
C ALA A 58 -0.84 -0.80 38.23
N ALA A 59 -1.51 -0.98 37.10
CA ALA A 59 -2.48 -0.02 36.58
C ALA A 59 -3.76 0.02 37.44
N GLY A 60 -4.39 1.19 37.48
CA GLY A 60 -5.68 1.37 38.14
C GLY A 60 -6.81 0.72 37.37
N GLN A 61 -7.93 0.46 38.06
CA GLN A 61 -9.12 -0.13 37.41
C GLN A 61 -9.61 0.72 36.23
N ASP A 62 -9.53 2.05 36.32
CA ASP A 62 -9.91 2.95 35.22
C ASP A 62 -9.12 2.66 33.93
N THR A 63 -7.84 2.27 34.03
CA THR A 63 -7.03 1.87 32.88
C THR A 63 -7.49 0.53 32.30
N ILE A 64 -7.81 -0.43 33.15
CA ILE A 64 -8.34 -1.73 32.73
C ILE A 64 -9.71 -1.57 32.07
N ASP A 65 -10.56 -0.71 32.62
CA ASP A 65 -11.88 -0.40 32.08
C ASP A 65 -11.76 0.31 30.72
N MET A 66 -10.84 1.27 30.58
CA MET A 66 -10.54 1.91 29.30
C MET A 66 -10.11 0.90 28.24
N LEU A 67 -9.18 0.00 28.57
CA LEU A 67 -8.70 -1.04 27.64
C LEU A 67 -9.82 -2.00 27.24
N ASN A 68 -10.64 -2.46 28.20
CA ASN A 68 -11.75 -3.36 27.92
C ASN A 68 -12.95 -2.70 27.22
N ALA A 69 -13.03 -1.37 27.24
CA ALA A 69 -14.06 -0.60 26.55
C ALA A 69 -13.72 -0.30 25.08
N ALA A 70 -12.46 -0.45 24.67
CA ALA A 70 -12.07 -0.31 23.27
C ALA A 70 -12.61 -1.47 22.43
N ASP A 71 -12.90 -1.21 21.16
CA ASP A 71 -13.31 -2.26 20.21
C ASP A 71 -12.12 -3.17 19.89
N LEU A 72 -10.89 -2.62 19.89
CA LEU A 72 -9.66 -3.37 19.69
C LEU A 72 -8.48 -2.76 20.46
N ILE A 73 -7.61 -3.63 20.97
CA ILE A 73 -6.28 -3.27 21.46
C ILE A 73 -5.23 -3.79 20.47
N ILE A 74 -4.29 -2.94 20.07
CA ILE A 74 -3.13 -3.33 19.26
C ILE A 74 -1.88 -3.04 20.08
N VAL A 75 -1.09 -4.07 20.36
CA VAL A 75 0.27 -3.88 20.90
C VAL A 75 1.22 -3.73 19.71
N GLY A 76 1.68 -2.51 19.50
CA GLY A 76 2.61 -2.16 18.42
C GLY A 76 3.98 -2.84 18.54
N ARG A 77 4.94 -2.43 17.72
CA ARG A 77 6.29 -3.04 17.73
C ARG A 77 7.22 -2.43 18.77
N SER A 78 7.02 -1.16 19.12
CA SER A 78 7.91 -0.39 20.00
C SER A 78 7.87 -0.69 21.51
N PRO A 79 6.80 -1.26 22.11
CA PRO A 79 6.78 -1.53 23.56
C PRO A 79 7.93 -2.43 24.04
N ASN A 80 8.44 -2.15 25.23
CA ASN A 80 9.43 -3.02 25.85
C ASN A 80 8.78 -4.36 26.18
N SER A 81 9.30 -5.46 25.59
CA SER A 81 8.75 -6.78 25.85
C SER A 81 8.72 -7.16 27.34
N GLY A 82 9.62 -6.62 28.16
CA GLY A 82 9.63 -6.84 29.62
C GLY A 82 8.34 -6.43 30.32
N ASP A 83 7.56 -5.49 29.77
CA ASP A 83 6.28 -5.07 30.35
C ASP A 83 5.14 -6.08 30.12
N PHE A 84 5.46 -7.24 29.53
CA PHE A 84 4.55 -8.35 29.24
C PHE A 84 5.00 -9.65 29.92
N ASP A 85 5.87 -9.56 30.93
CA ASP A 85 6.31 -10.70 31.72
C ASP A 85 5.79 -10.65 33.17
N GLY A 86 6.23 -11.60 34.00
CA GLY A 86 5.93 -11.60 35.44
C GLY A 86 4.44 -11.44 35.79
N ALA A 87 4.14 -10.41 36.58
CA ALA A 87 2.78 -10.09 37.01
C ALA A 87 1.96 -9.37 35.93
N ASP A 88 2.60 -8.77 34.94
CA ASP A 88 1.94 -8.07 33.83
C ASP A 88 1.35 -9.05 32.82
N LYS A 89 2.01 -10.19 32.60
CA LYS A 89 1.50 -11.29 31.75
C LYS A 89 0.03 -11.66 32.04
N PRO A 90 -0.34 -12.07 33.28
CA PRO A 90 -1.74 -12.38 33.57
C PRO A 90 -2.65 -11.14 33.49
N ALA A 91 -2.16 -9.93 33.72
CA ALA A 91 -2.97 -8.72 33.55
C ALA A 91 -3.38 -8.52 32.08
N TRP A 92 -2.44 -8.70 31.15
CA TRP A 92 -2.70 -8.66 29.70
C TRP A 92 -3.63 -9.79 29.25
N ASN A 93 -3.39 -11.03 29.71
CA ASN A 93 -4.23 -12.17 29.34
C ASN A 93 -5.67 -12.04 29.89
N ASN A 94 -5.89 -11.31 30.99
CA ASN A 94 -7.22 -11.08 31.58
C ASN A 94 -8.06 -9.99 30.90
N LEU A 95 -7.52 -9.24 29.92
CA LEU A 95 -8.33 -8.27 29.17
C LEU A 95 -9.37 -8.99 28.30
N THR A 96 -10.61 -8.51 28.29
CA THR A 96 -11.71 -9.12 27.53
C THR A 96 -11.84 -8.55 26.12
N ALA A 97 -11.31 -7.35 25.87
CA ALA A 97 -11.25 -6.79 24.52
C ALA A 97 -10.40 -7.69 23.59
N PRO A 98 -10.73 -7.75 22.29
CA PRO A 98 -9.85 -8.32 21.28
C PRO A 98 -8.47 -7.66 21.31
N LEU A 99 -7.41 -8.45 21.10
CA LEU A 99 -6.04 -7.97 21.19
C LEU A 99 -5.15 -8.54 20.09
N ILE A 100 -4.48 -7.65 19.36
CA ILE A 100 -3.42 -7.96 18.40
C ILE A 100 -2.05 -7.73 19.05
N ILE A 101 -1.14 -8.70 18.91
CA ILE A 101 0.29 -8.52 19.19
C ILE A 101 1.06 -8.43 17.88
N ASN A 102 1.66 -7.28 17.59
CA ASN A 102 2.53 -7.14 16.43
C ASN A 102 3.98 -7.55 16.68
N SER A 103 4.42 -7.54 17.94
CA SER A 103 5.81 -7.82 18.31
C SER A 103 6.05 -9.30 18.61
N GLN A 104 6.87 -9.94 17.79
CA GLN A 104 7.39 -11.29 18.06
C GLN A 104 8.14 -11.36 19.39
N TRP A 105 8.79 -10.27 19.82
CA TRP A 105 9.49 -10.25 21.10
C TRP A 105 8.55 -10.37 22.29
N VAL A 106 7.33 -9.83 22.17
CA VAL A 106 6.23 -9.88 23.16
C VAL A 106 5.50 -11.23 23.13
N ALA A 107 5.35 -11.86 21.97
CA ALA A 107 4.56 -13.08 21.80
C ALA A 107 5.17 -14.35 22.46
N ARG A 108 6.47 -14.33 22.76
CA ARG A 108 7.26 -15.46 23.29
C ARG A 108 6.80 -15.99 24.65
N SER A 109 7.22 -17.20 24.98
CA SER A 109 6.91 -17.88 26.25
C SER A 109 7.45 -17.19 27.49
N SER A 110 8.60 -16.51 27.36
CA SER A 110 9.18 -15.67 28.41
C SER A 110 8.43 -14.36 28.65
N ARG A 111 7.40 -14.07 27.85
CA ARG A 111 6.57 -12.85 27.81
C ARG A 111 5.08 -13.23 27.86
N ILE A 112 4.25 -12.78 26.92
CA ILE A 112 2.79 -12.99 26.97
C ILE A 112 2.37 -14.46 26.85
N ASN A 113 3.29 -15.33 26.40
CA ASN A 113 3.13 -16.78 26.33
C ASN A 113 2.17 -17.29 25.26
N MET A 114 2.08 -16.60 24.12
CA MET A 114 1.28 -17.04 22.96
C MET A 114 1.91 -18.25 22.25
N PHE A 115 3.23 -18.40 22.30
CA PHE A 115 3.95 -19.47 21.63
C PHE A 115 4.93 -20.15 22.57
N GLU A 116 5.13 -21.47 22.39
CA GLU A 116 6.12 -22.27 23.12
C GLU A 116 7.54 -22.03 22.60
N SER A 117 7.94 -20.76 22.57
CA SER A 117 9.25 -20.36 22.11
C SER A 117 9.78 -19.16 22.89
N THR A 118 11.05 -19.24 23.25
CA THR A 118 11.82 -18.10 23.78
C THR A 118 12.59 -17.35 22.68
N SER A 119 12.48 -17.80 21.43
CA SER A 119 13.30 -17.35 20.31
C SER A 119 12.51 -16.48 19.33
N ALA A 120 13.15 -15.40 18.93
CA ALA A 120 12.86 -14.65 17.71
C ALA A 120 14.21 -14.25 17.11
N TYR A 121 14.26 -14.06 15.80
CA TYR A 121 15.51 -13.79 15.10
C TYR A 121 15.33 -12.70 14.05
N HIS A 122 16.45 -12.03 13.77
CA HIS A 122 16.57 -11.06 12.69
C HIS A 122 17.09 -11.77 11.44
N MET A 123 16.49 -11.45 10.30
CA MET A 123 16.94 -11.87 8.98
C MET A 123 17.28 -10.62 8.16
N ASN A 124 18.46 -10.04 8.45
CA ASN A 124 18.93 -8.81 7.79
C ASN A 124 19.30 -9.05 6.32
N ASP A 125 19.90 -10.19 6.01
CA ASP A 125 20.32 -10.59 4.65
C ASP A 125 19.21 -11.38 3.93
N GLY A 126 17.95 -11.11 4.28
CA GLY A 126 16.78 -11.79 3.72
C GLY A 126 16.44 -11.34 2.29
N PRO A 127 15.41 -11.94 1.68
CA PRO A 127 14.93 -11.51 0.38
C PRO A 127 14.46 -10.04 0.41
N ALA A 128 14.39 -9.40 -0.76
CA ALA A 128 13.86 -8.04 -0.90
C ALA A 128 12.38 -7.92 -0.45
N VAL A 129 11.65 -9.03 -0.45
CA VAL A 129 10.31 -9.18 0.13
C VAL A 129 10.21 -10.57 0.74
N ALA A 130 9.76 -10.67 1.99
CA ALA A 130 9.39 -11.96 2.57
C ALA A 130 7.99 -12.37 2.11
N TYR A 131 7.77 -13.64 1.80
CA TYR A 131 6.46 -14.14 1.36
C TYR A 131 5.80 -14.96 2.47
N GLY A 132 4.53 -14.68 2.74
CA GLY A 132 3.70 -15.45 3.66
C GLY A 132 2.93 -16.54 2.91
N MET A 133 3.04 -17.79 3.36
CA MET A 133 2.25 -18.92 2.88
C MET A 133 0.89 -18.95 3.58
N VAL A 134 -0.17 -19.01 2.80
CA VAL A 134 -1.57 -18.99 3.22
C VAL A 134 -2.06 -20.41 3.49
N ALA A 135 -2.60 -20.65 4.69
CA ALA A 135 -3.12 -21.96 5.06
C ALA A 135 -4.46 -22.30 4.38
N ASP A 136 -5.36 -21.32 4.28
CA ASP A 136 -6.65 -21.44 3.60
C ASP A 136 -6.94 -20.20 2.74
N PRO A 137 -6.73 -20.26 1.41
CA PRO A 137 -7.02 -19.17 0.49
C PRO A 137 -8.50 -18.75 0.43
N THR A 138 -9.40 -19.52 1.03
CA THR A 138 -10.84 -19.22 1.07
C THR A 138 -11.27 -18.43 2.31
N ASP A 139 -10.34 -18.18 3.24
CA ASP A 139 -10.60 -17.33 4.39
C ASP A 139 -10.97 -15.90 3.93
N PRO A 140 -12.07 -15.31 4.44
CA PRO A 140 -12.49 -13.96 4.07
C PRO A 140 -11.43 -12.88 4.23
N VAL A 141 -10.39 -13.07 5.07
CA VAL A 141 -9.33 -12.06 5.21
C VAL A 141 -8.46 -11.87 3.97
N PHE A 142 -8.61 -12.75 2.96
CA PHE A 142 -7.92 -12.65 1.67
C PHE A 142 -8.81 -12.08 0.55
N GLU A 143 -10.04 -11.63 0.84
CA GLU A 143 -10.98 -11.15 -0.20
C GLU A 143 -10.42 -10.01 -1.09
N PHE A 144 -9.55 -9.16 -0.52
CA PHE A 144 -8.96 -8.00 -1.21
C PHE A 144 -7.47 -8.16 -1.51
N VAL A 145 -6.99 -9.40 -1.59
CA VAL A 145 -5.59 -9.72 -1.86
C VAL A 145 -5.48 -10.61 -3.08
N GLU A 146 -4.54 -10.29 -3.97
CA GLU A 146 -4.12 -11.20 -5.02
C GLU A 146 -3.04 -12.15 -4.47
N LEU A 147 -3.29 -13.45 -4.57
CA LEU A 147 -2.35 -14.48 -4.13
C LEU A 147 -1.49 -14.97 -5.30
N GLU A 148 -0.20 -15.11 -5.05
CA GLU A 148 0.73 -15.82 -5.92
C GLU A 148 0.74 -17.30 -5.55
N GLY A 149 -0.21 -18.05 -6.11
CA GLY A 149 -0.47 -19.43 -5.73
C GLY A 149 -1.08 -19.50 -4.32
N ASP A 150 -0.34 -20.07 -3.38
CA ASP A 150 -0.68 -20.14 -1.96
C ASP A 150 0.13 -19.16 -1.11
N SER A 151 0.69 -18.11 -1.71
CA SER A 151 1.52 -17.14 -1.01
C SER A 151 1.16 -15.69 -1.36
N LEU A 152 1.58 -14.76 -0.51
CA LEU A 152 1.52 -13.32 -0.78
C LEU A 152 2.80 -12.62 -0.31
N PRO A 153 3.19 -11.49 -0.92
CA PRO A 153 4.23 -10.64 -0.37
C PRO A 153 3.81 -10.13 1.01
N TRP A 154 4.68 -10.24 2.01
CA TRP A 154 4.37 -9.94 3.41
C TRP A 154 5.00 -8.64 3.91
N CYS A 155 6.32 -8.55 3.91
CA CYS A 155 7.04 -7.39 4.42
C CYS A 155 8.36 -7.14 3.70
N TYR A 156 8.81 -5.89 3.77
CA TYR A 156 10.10 -5.44 3.26
C TYR A 156 11.21 -5.60 4.31
N PRO A 157 12.46 -5.83 3.88
CA PRO A 157 13.58 -5.96 4.79
C PRO A 157 13.82 -4.66 5.59
N PRO A 158 14.53 -4.76 6.71
CA PRO A 158 14.96 -6.01 7.34
C PRO A 158 13.78 -6.77 7.98
N HIS A 159 13.90 -8.09 8.12
CA HIS A 159 12.80 -8.95 8.60
C HIS A 159 13.08 -9.46 10.01
N ASP A 160 12.06 -9.56 10.86
CA ASP A 160 12.12 -10.38 12.07
C ASP A 160 11.02 -11.43 12.07
N PHE A 161 11.34 -12.58 12.63
CA PHE A 161 10.39 -13.66 12.78
C PHE A 161 10.43 -14.24 14.18
N LEU A 162 9.27 -14.66 14.66
CA LEU A 162 9.20 -15.61 15.74
C LEU A 162 9.67 -16.98 15.23
N GLU A 163 10.47 -17.69 16.03
CA GLU A 163 10.85 -19.06 15.73
C GLU A 163 10.09 -20.00 16.65
N ASN A 164 9.00 -20.58 16.18
CA ASN A 164 8.20 -21.57 16.88
C ASN A 164 8.55 -22.99 16.42
N ASN A 165 9.65 -23.52 16.94
CA ASN A 165 10.13 -24.87 16.60
C ASN A 165 9.24 -25.99 17.15
N ASP A 166 8.35 -25.69 18.10
CA ASP A 166 7.29 -26.59 18.52
C ASP A 166 5.98 -26.19 17.82
N SER A 167 5.49 -27.06 16.94
CA SER A 167 4.22 -26.84 16.24
C SER A 167 3.00 -26.92 17.16
N ALA A 168 3.18 -27.26 18.44
CA ALA A 168 2.10 -27.27 19.41
C ALA A 168 1.55 -25.86 19.61
N THR A 169 0.47 -25.55 18.92
CA THR A 169 -0.38 -24.39 19.14
C THR A 169 -1.84 -24.83 19.13
N ASN A 170 -2.65 -24.28 20.01
CA ASN A 170 -4.11 -24.40 19.94
C ASN A 170 -4.73 -23.28 19.08
N GLY A 171 -3.91 -22.37 18.56
CA GLY A 171 -4.34 -21.32 17.65
C GLY A 171 -4.40 -21.79 16.21
N GLU A 172 -5.23 -21.11 15.42
CA GLU A 172 -5.31 -21.30 13.97
C GLU A 172 -4.19 -20.52 13.29
N ILE A 173 -3.27 -21.21 12.60
CA ILE A 173 -2.24 -20.56 11.77
C ILE A 173 -2.88 -20.20 10.43
N VAL A 174 -2.97 -18.91 10.15
CA VAL A 174 -3.60 -18.37 8.92
C VAL A 174 -2.53 -18.11 7.85
N VAL A 175 -1.39 -17.55 8.27
CA VAL A 175 -0.23 -17.25 7.39
C VAL A 175 1.06 -17.63 8.12
N ALA A 176 2.02 -18.21 7.40
CA ALA A 176 3.36 -18.51 7.92
C ALA A 176 4.46 -18.22 6.89
N PHE A 177 5.62 -17.71 7.31
CA PHE A 177 6.77 -17.49 6.44
C PHE A 177 7.44 -18.82 6.04
N ASN A 178 7.49 -19.76 6.99
CA ASN A 178 7.97 -21.13 6.81
C ASN A 178 7.29 -22.03 7.86
N GLU A 179 7.64 -23.31 7.93
CA GLU A 179 7.04 -24.29 8.87
C GLU A 179 7.18 -23.92 10.36
N THR A 180 8.15 -23.08 10.73
CA THR A 180 8.43 -22.71 12.13
C THR A 180 8.22 -21.22 12.41
N SER A 181 7.92 -20.40 11.42
CA SER A 181 7.76 -18.95 11.57
C SER A 181 6.35 -18.51 11.22
N PRO A 182 5.39 -18.61 12.16
CA PRO A 182 4.05 -18.11 11.93
C PRO A 182 4.07 -16.59 11.74
N LEU A 183 3.17 -16.08 10.91
CA LEU A 183 2.97 -14.65 10.67
C LEU A 183 1.60 -14.19 11.17
N VAL A 184 0.57 -15.02 11.03
CA VAL A 184 -0.77 -14.75 11.54
C VAL A 184 -1.30 -15.97 12.27
N VAL A 185 -1.65 -15.80 13.55
CA VAL A 185 -2.25 -16.87 14.37
C VAL A 185 -3.40 -16.32 15.20
N ARG A 186 -4.56 -16.99 15.15
CA ARG A 186 -5.77 -16.63 15.89
C ARG A 186 -5.99 -17.56 17.08
N TRP A 187 -6.43 -17.02 18.21
CA TRP A 187 -6.93 -17.79 19.34
C TRP A 187 -8.27 -17.25 19.81
N GLU A 188 -9.19 -18.18 20.04
CA GLU A 188 -10.48 -17.90 20.68
C GLU A 188 -10.31 -17.58 22.17
N ALA A 189 -11.23 -16.78 22.70
CA ALA A 189 -11.30 -16.52 24.13
C ALA A 189 -11.51 -17.83 24.92
N GLY A 190 -10.79 -17.99 26.03
CA GLY A 190 -10.90 -19.15 26.90
C GLY A 190 -10.15 -20.40 26.42
N VAL A 191 -9.39 -20.31 25.31
CA VAL A 191 -8.54 -21.40 24.80
C VAL A 191 -7.09 -21.16 25.21
N GLU A 192 -6.50 -22.11 25.95
CA GLU A 192 -5.07 -22.08 26.29
C GLU A 192 -4.23 -21.95 25.02
N TYR A 193 -3.19 -21.10 25.02
CA TYR A 193 -2.43 -20.82 23.79
C TYR A 193 -1.82 -22.07 23.14
N TYR A 194 -1.27 -22.96 23.96
CA TYR A 194 -0.75 -24.26 23.57
C TYR A 194 -0.74 -25.22 24.77
N PRO A 195 -0.74 -26.55 24.57
CA PRO A 195 -0.80 -27.51 25.66
C PRO A 195 0.28 -27.29 26.73
N GLY A 196 -0.14 -26.95 27.95
CA GLY A 196 0.78 -26.77 29.08
C GLY A 196 1.33 -25.35 29.24
N ALA A 197 0.89 -24.38 28.43
CA ALA A 197 1.20 -22.97 28.62
C ALA A 197 0.73 -22.45 29.99
N GLY A 198 -0.43 -22.91 30.46
CA GLY A 198 -1.13 -22.42 31.66
C GLY A 198 -1.78 -21.04 31.50
N ASP A 199 -1.44 -20.31 30.44
CA ASP A 199 -1.99 -19.01 30.09
C ASP A 199 -3.18 -19.15 29.12
N ILE A 200 -4.29 -18.49 29.46
CA ILE A 200 -5.56 -18.54 28.73
C ILE A 200 -6.04 -17.09 28.55
N PRO A 201 -6.30 -16.61 27.33
CA PRO A 201 -6.79 -15.27 27.11
C PRO A 201 -8.29 -15.14 27.45
N ALA A 202 -8.66 -14.02 28.07
CA ALA A 202 -10.06 -13.72 28.42
C ALA A 202 -10.88 -13.16 27.24
N GLY A 203 -10.22 -12.71 26.17
CA GLY A 203 -10.83 -12.26 24.91
C GLY A 203 -10.12 -12.86 23.70
N PRO A 204 -10.62 -12.64 22.47
CA PRO A 204 -9.96 -13.08 21.25
C PRO A 204 -8.54 -12.53 21.14
N ARG A 205 -7.62 -13.31 20.57
CA ARG A 205 -6.22 -12.93 20.38
C ARG A 205 -5.75 -13.19 18.96
N LEU A 206 -4.92 -12.29 18.48
CA LEU A 206 -4.22 -12.43 17.22
C LEU A 206 -2.75 -12.11 17.43
N TYR A 207 -1.89 -12.99 16.96
CA TYR A 207 -0.51 -12.62 16.64
C TYR A 207 -0.45 -12.23 15.17
N PHE A 208 0.10 -11.06 14.88
CA PHE A 208 0.31 -10.59 13.51
C PHE A 208 1.73 -10.06 13.38
N GLY A 209 2.66 -10.91 12.98
CA GLY A 209 4.10 -10.64 12.95
C GLY A 209 4.48 -9.53 11.96
N LEU A 210 5.04 -8.43 12.49
CA LEU A 210 5.56 -7.31 11.72
C LEU A 210 7.06 -7.14 11.91
N GLY A 211 7.78 -6.82 10.84
CA GLY A 211 8.95 -5.94 10.80
C GLY A 211 10.10 -6.12 11.79
N ASN A 212 11.04 -5.17 11.77
CA ASN A 212 12.37 -5.33 12.35
C ASN A 212 12.84 -4.11 13.13
N ASP A 213 13.59 -4.36 14.20
CA ASP A 213 14.17 -3.36 15.10
C ASP A 213 15.72 -3.36 15.15
N ASN A 214 16.37 -4.03 14.19
CA ASN A 214 17.79 -4.36 14.22
C ASN A 214 18.72 -3.42 13.45
N LEU A 215 18.25 -2.74 12.38
CA LEU A 215 19.16 -2.00 11.50
C LEU A 215 19.36 -0.53 11.86
N ASP A 216 18.38 0.12 12.49
CA ASP A 216 18.54 1.50 12.95
C ASP A 216 17.50 1.81 14.02
N TYR A 217 17.94 2.02 15.27
CA TYR A 217 17.04 2.45 16.33
C TYR A 217 16.46 3.84 16.04
N ASP A 218 17.20 4.67 15.30
CA ASP A 218 16.81 6.04 14.96
C ASP A 218 15.90 6.09 13.72
N ASN A 219 15.80 4.99 12.95
CA ASN A 219 14.86 4.84 11.84
C ASN A 219 14.27 3.41 11.77
N PRO A 220 13.45 3.04 12.77
CA PRO A 220 12.93 1.70 12.90
C PRO A 220 11.86 1.41 11.85
N ASN A 221 11.91 0.21 11.28
CA ASN A 221 10.96 -0.24 10.26
C ASN A 221 9.83 -1.07 10.90
N PHE A 222 9.00 -0.42 11.73
CA PHE A 222 7.99 -1.08 12.57
C PHE A 222 6.66 -1.37 11.89
N PHE A 223 6.43 -0.79 10.71
CA PHE A 223 5.27 -1.09 9.87
C PHE A 223 5.65 -1.39 8.41
N PRO A 224 6.53 -2.38 8.13
CA PRO A 224 7.09 -2.64 6.80
C PRO A 224 6.20 -3.52 5.92
N LEU A 225 4.91 -3.53 6.18
CA LEU A 225 3.98 -4.38 5.44
C LEU A 225 3.89 -3.94 3.97
N THR A 226 3.82 -4.93 3.09
CA THR A 226 3.40 -4.74 1.70
C THR A 226 1.94 -4.29 1.64
N LYS A 227 1.47 -3.90 0.46
CA LYS A 227 0.08 -3.49 0.24
C LYS A 227 -0.88 -4.64 0.54
N GLU A 228 -0.51 -5.84 0.11
CA GLU A 228 -1.25 -7.09 0.28
C GLU A 228 -1.35 -7.44 1.77
N ALA A 229 -0.23 -7.40 2.51
CA ALA A 229 -0.25 -7.70 3.94
C ALA A 229 -0.97 -6.64 4.76
N LYS A 230 -0.95 -5.36 4.36
CA LYS A 230 -1.81 -4.31 4.96
C LYS A 230 -3.30 -4.60 4.75
N ALA A 231 -3.69 -5.16 3.61
CA ALA A 231 -5.07 -5.57 3.36
C ALA A 231 -5.48 -6.74 4.28
N VAL A 232 -4.63 -7.77 4.43
CA VAL A 232 -4.87 -8.85 5.41
C VAL A 232 -4.94 -8.29 6.84
N TYR A 233 -4.06 -7.35 7.19
CA TYR A 233 -4.05 -6.72 8.51
C TYR A 233 -5.36 -5.98 8.80
N LEU A 234 -5.85 -5.20 7.84
CA LEU A 234 -7.14 -4.52 7.96
C LEU A 234 -8.30 -5.53 8.07
N ALA A 235 -8.27 -6.59 7.27
CA ALA A 235 -9.30 -7.60 7.29
C ALA A 235 -9.37 -8.35 8.62
N GLU A 236 -8.21 -8.67 9.23
CA GLU A 236 -8.15 -9.24 10.58
C GLU A 236 -8.69 -8.28 11.64
N ILE A 237 -8.42 -6.97 11.51
CA ILE A 237 -9.00 -5.95 12.39
C ILE A 237 -10.54 -6.00 12.32
N HIS A 238 -11.12 -5.93 11.11
CA HIS A 238 -12.58 -6.00 10.93
C HIS A 238 -13.16 -7.33 11.42
N ASN A 239 -12.47 -8.44 11.16
CA ASN A 239 -12.86 -9.77 11.65
C ASN A 239 -12.96 -9.80 13.18
N LEU A 240 -11.94 -9.30 13.89
CA LEU A 240 -11.89 -9.29 15.36
C LEU A 240 -12.97 -8.41 15.99
N ILE A 241 -13.31 -7.27 15.37
CA ILE A 241 -14.35 -6.37 15.88
C ILE A 241 -15.76 -6.72 15.36
N GLY A 242 -15.88 -7.76 14.53
CA GLY A 242 -17.16 -8.24 13.99
C GLY A 242 -17.79 -7.33 12.94
N GLU A 243 -16.97 -6.57 12.21
CA GLU A 243 -17.41 -5.72 11.10
C GLU A 243 -17.26 -6.40 9.74
N ALA A 244 -17.92 -5.83 8.73
CA ALA A 244 -17.70 -6.26 7.36
C ALA A 244 -16.27 -5.89 6.93
N ILE A 245 -15.55 -6.84 6.34
CA ILE A 245 -14.25 -6.59 5.76
C ILE A 245 -14.43 -5.64 4.57
N VAL A 246 -13.59 -4.60 4.51
CA VAL A 246 -13.61 -3.58 3.45
C VAL A 246 -12.24 -3.48 2.81
N PRO A 247 -12.15 -3.05 1.54
CA PRO A 247 -10.85 -2.84 0.90
C PRO A 247 -10.08 -1.73 1.63
N PRO A 248 -8.75 -1.83 1.74
CA PRO A 248 -7.95 -0.79 2.35
C PRO A 248 -8.01 0.51 1.55
N VAL A 249 -8.04 1.63 2.28
CA VAL A 249 -7.79 2.96 1.72
C VAL A 249 -6.32 3.04 1.36
N VAL A 250 -6.03 2.97 0.06
CA VAL A 250 -4.70 3.09 -0.51
C VAL A 250 -4.33 4.57 -0.62
N ALA A 251 -3.19 4.96 -0.04
CA ALA A 251 -2.66 6.30 -0.20
C ALA A 251 -1.53 6.35 -1.23
N PRO A 252 -1.14 7.54 -1.71
CA PRO A 252 0.00 7.68 -2.62
C PRO A 252 1.26 6.96 -2.12
N ALA A 253 1.55 7.01 -0.82
CA ALA A 253 2.73 6.38 -0.20
C ALA A 253 2.73 4.85 -0.25
N ASP A 254 1.58 4.24 -0.55
CA ASP A 254 1.47 2.80 -0.73
C ASP A 254 1.69 2.38 -2.19
N ASN A 255 1.94 3.34 -3.11
CA ASN A 255 2.18 3.07 -4.53
C ASN A 255 3.65 3.33 -4.88
N LYS A 256 4.32 2.30 -5.38
CA LYS A 256 5.69 2.34 -5.86
C LYS A 256 5.74 2.82 -7.29
N VAL A 257 6.36 3.97 -7.49
CA VAL A 257 6.59 4.58 -8.80
C VAL A 257 8.06 4.45 -9.16
N ILE A 258 8.37 3.88 -10.34
CA ILE A 258 9.72 3.93 -10.89
C ILE A 258 9.79 5.02 -11.96
N LEU A 259 10.61 6.05 -11.72
CA LEU A 259 10.89 7.11 -12.67
C LEU A 259 12.16 6.76 -13.47
N ILE A 260 11.99 6.48 -14.77
CA ILE A 260 13.10 6.25 -15.69
C ILE A 260 13.68 7.62 -16.10
N THR A 261 14.96 7.84 -15.80
CA THR A 261 15.70 9.11 -16.04
C THR A 261 17.14 8.79 -16.40
N ASP A 262 17.83 9.60 -17.23
CA ASP A 262 19.27 9.39 -17.49
C ASP A 262 20.17 10.40 -16.77
N ASP A 263 19.58 11.47 -16.23
CA ASP A 263 20.27 12.50 -15.48
C ASP A 263 19.35 13.17 -14.43
N ASP A 264 19.77 14.33 -13.92
CA ASP A 264 19.05 15.09 -12.90
C ASP A 264 18.06 16.11 -13.50
N GLN A 265 17.83 16.12 -14.83
CA GLN A 265 16.89 17.04 -15.46
C GLN A 265 15.43 16.70 -15.13
N ASP A 266 15.14 15.43 -14.80
CA ASP A 266 13.82 15.01 -14.33
C ASP A 266 13.63 15.16 -12.80
N ASP A 267 14.57 15.80 -12.08
CA ASP A 267 14.48 15.99 -10.62
C ASP A 267 13.23 16.75 -10.20
N VAL A 268 12.79 17.72 -10.99
CA VAL A 268 11.56 18.46 -10.71
C VAL A 268 10.33 17.55 -10.76
N GLN A 269 10.30 16.57 -11.67
CA GLN A 269 9.24 15.58 -11.74
C GLN A 269 9.33 14.60 -10.57
N TYR A 270 10.52 14.11 -10.26
CA TYR A 270 10.76 13.26 -9.09
C TYR A 270 10.28 13.92 -7.78
N GLU A 271 10.72 15.15 -7.52
CA GLU A 271 10.36 15.91 -6.33
C GLU A 271 8.86 16.20 -6.27
N PHE A 272 8.23 16.44 -7.41
CA PHE A 272 6.78 16.63 -7.48
C PHE A 272 6.03 15.37 -7.03
N LEU A 273 6.41 14.20 -7.56
CA LEU A 273 5.78 12.91 -7.23
C LEU A 273 5.99 12.56 -5.75
N VAL A 274 7.22 12.72 -5.23
CA VAL A 274 7.52 12.54 -3.80
C VAL A 274 6.67 13.49 -2.94
N ARG A 275 6.49 14.74 -3.37
CA ARG A 275 5.64 15.71 -2.64
C ARG A 275 4.16 15.37 -2.67
N GLN A 276 3.68 14.65 -3.68
CA GLN A 276 2.32 14.07 -3.67
C GLN A 276 2.22 12.84 -2.75
N GLY A 277 3.35 12.40 -2.19
CA GLY A 277 3.43 11.31 -1.24
C GLY A 277 3.70 9.95 -1.85
N PHE A 278 4.00 9.83 -3.15
CA PHE A 278 4.35 8.56 -3.76
C PHE A 278 5.71 8.03 -3.28
N ASP A 279 5.89 6.70 -3.23
CA ASP A 279 7.20 6.08 -3.07
C ASP A 279 7.88 6.03 -4.44
N VAL A 280 8.84 6.93 -4.68
CA VAL A 280 9.45 7.11 -6.01
C VAL A 280 10.90 6.63 -6.00
N THR A 281 11.23 5.70 -6.89
CA THR A 281 12.61 5.29 -7.17
C THR A 281 13.04 5.79 -8.54
N LYS A 282 14.17 6.50 -8.62
CA LYS A 282 14.80 6.80 -9.91
C LYS A 282 15.52 5.56 -10.42
N PHE A 283 15.32 5.25 -11.70
CA PHE A 283 16.04 4.19 -12.39
C PHE A 283 16.72 4.74 -13.64
N TYR A 284 18.01 4.47 -13.76
CA TYR A 284 18.82 4.91 -14.89
C TYR A 284 18.92 3.77 -15.90
N PRO A 285 18.23 3.86 -17.05
CA PRO A 285 18.21 2.77 -17.99
C PRO A 285 19.59 2.64 -18.66
N GLY A 286 20.15 1.44 -18.61
CA GLY A 286 21.06 0.97 -19.66
C GLY A 286 20.26 0.22 -20.72
N ALA A 287 20.92 -0.65 -21.48
CA ALA A 287 20.24 -1.60 -22.36
C ALA A 287 19.41 -2.60 -21.51
N LEU A 288 18.09 -2.42 -21.49
CA LEU A 288 17.15 -3.28 -20.78
C LEU A 288 17.17 -4.72 -21.33
N SER A 289 17.44 -4.91 -22.61
CA SER A 289 17.60 -6.21 -23.26
C SER A 289 18.79 -7.01 -22.73
N ALA A 290 19.73 -6.34 -22.06
CA ALA A 290 20.88 -6.95 -21.40
C ALA A 290 20.75 -6.97 -19.88
N ALA A 291 19.62 -6.50 -19.32
CA ALA A 291 19.38 -6.49 -17.89
C ALA A 291 19.15 -7.91 -17.36
N GLY A 292 19.51 -8.11 -16.08
CA GLY A 292 19.21 -9.36 -15.37
C GLY A 292 17.72 -9.46 -15.07
N GLN A 293 17.25 -10.68 -14.80
CA GLN A 293 15.85 -10.93 -14.42
C GLN A 293 15.43 -10.10 -13.20
N ASP A 294 16.32 -9.93 -12.21
CA ASP A 294 16.07 -9.10 -11.03
C ASP A 294 15.68 -7.65 -11.38
N THR A 295 16.24 -7.08 -12.45
CA THR A 295 15.86 -5.74 -12.92
C THR A 295 14.46 -5.75 -13.54
N ILE A 296 14.13 -6.78 -14.32
CA ILE A 296 12.80 -6.93 -14.93
C ILE A 296 11.74 -7.14 -13.84
N ASP A 297 12.05 -7.97 -12.85
CA ASP A 297 11.16 -8.24 -11.71
C ASP A 297 10.94 -6.97 -10.88
N MET A 298 12.00 -6.18 -10.62
CA MET A 298 11.88 -4.90 -9.95
C MET A 298 10.97 -3.92 -10.71
N LEU A 299 11.08 -3.84 -12.04
CA LEU A 299 10.23 -2.98 -12.87
C LEU A 299 8.78 -3.46 -12.87
N ASN A 300 8.56 -4.75 -13.04
CA ASN A 300 7.22 -5.35 -13.04
C ASN A 300 6.53 -5.31 -11.67
N ALA A 301 7.31 -5.22 -10.59
CA ALA A 301 6.80 -5.05 -9.23
C ALA A 301 6.45 -3.58 -8.87
N ALA A 302 6.63 -2.62 -9.78
CA ALA A 302 6.16 -1.25 -9.56
C ALA A 302 4.66 -1.13 -9.83
N ASP A 303 3.95 -0.31 -9.05
CA ASP A 303 2.56 0.05 -9.35
C ASP A 303 2.47 0.92 -10.62
N LEU A 304 3.53 1.66 -10.92
CA LEU A 304 3.62 2.51 -12.11
C LEU A 304 5.08 2.74 -12.52
N ILE A 305 5.36 2.62 -13.82
CA ILE A 305 6.60 3.09 -14.42
C ILE A 305 6.30 4.39 -15.18
N ILE A 306 7.11 5.41 -14.93
CA ILE A 306 7.07 6.68 -15.66
C ILE A 306 8.39 6.84 -16.39
N VAL A 307 8.35 6.85 -17.72
CA VAL A 307 9.49 7.32 -18.52
C VAL A 307 9.50 8.83 -18.50
N GLY A 308 10.51 9.39 -17.82
CA GLY A 308 10.76 10.81 -17.74
C GLY A 308 11.09 11.43 -19.10
N ARG A 309 11.46 12.71 -19.10
CA ARG A 309 11.76 13.42 -20.34
C ARG A 309 13.21 13.26 -20.76
N SER A 310 14.12 13.11 -19.79
CA SER A 310 15.57 13.06 -19.99
C SER A 310 16.09 11.82 -20.73
N PRO A 311 15.55 10.58 -20.56
CA PRO A 311 16.21 9.38 -21.03
C PRO A 311 16.61 9.43 -22.50
N ASN A 312 17.83 9.00 -22.79
CA ASN A 312 18.28 8.78 -24.14
C ASN A 312 17.33 7.83 -24.87
N SER A 313 16.61 8.35 -25.87
CA SER A 313 15.66 7.54 -26.62
C SER A 313 16.28 6.31 -27.29
N GLY A 314 17.59 6.27 -27.51
CA GLY A 314 18.29 5.09 -28.03
C GLY A 314 18.10 3.84 -27.17
N ASP A 315 17.94 3.99 -25.85
CA ASP A 315 17.79 2.86 -24.90
C ASP A 315 16.38 2.21 -24.97
N PHE A 316 15.57 2.62 -25.94
CA PHE A 316 14.22 2.14 -26.21
C PHE A 316 14.07 1.67 -27.68
N ASP A 317 15.18 1.38 -28.35
CA ASP A 317 15.20 0.86 -29.73
C ASP A 317 15.75 -0.56 -29.82
N GLY A 318 15.94 -1.08 -31.04
CA GLY A 318 16.58 -2.38 -31.26
C GLY A 318 15.98 -3.52 -30.43
N ASP A 319 16.85 -4.23 -29.71
CA ASP A 319 16.49 -5.35 -28.83
C ASP A 319 15.88 -4.88 -27.48
N ASP A 320 16.07 -3.61 -27.09
CA ASP A 320 15.47 -3.03 -25.88
C ASP A 320 13.97 -2.80 -26.06
N LYS A 321 13.52 -2.44 -27.27
CA LYS A 321 12.10 -2.20 -27.55
C LYS A 321 11.20 -3.38 -27.14
N PRO A 322 11.46 -4.64 -27.57
CA PRO A 322 10.69 -5.78 -27.07
C PRO A 322 10.77 -5.97 -25.55
N ALA A 323 11.91 -5.66 -24.91
CA ALA A 323 12.05 -5.79 -23.47
C ALA A 323 11.12 -4.82 -22.72
N TRP A 324 11.06 -3.56 -23.15
CA TRP A 324 10.14 -2.57 -22.60
C TRP A 324 8.67 -2.93 -22.83
N ASN A 325 8.31 -3.36 -24.05
CA ASN A 325 6.92 -3.71 -24.38
C ASN A 325 6.42 -4.99 -23.70
N ASN A 326 7.32 -5.80 -23.15
CA ASN A 326 6.99 -7.01 -22.39
C ASN A 326 6.88 -6.79 -20.88
N LEU A 327 7.13 -5.58 -20.39
CA LEU A 327 6.86 -5.24 -18.99
C LEU A 327 5.35 -5.32 -18.73
N THR A 328 4.98 -5.79 -17.54
CA THR A 328 3.59 -5.96 -17.11
C THR A 328 3.09 -4.79 -16.28
N ALA A 329 4.00 -4.01 -15.67
CA ALA A 329 3.63 -2.81 -14.92
C ALA A 329 3.04 -1.74 -15.85
N PRO A 330 2.04 -0.96 -15.40
CA PRO A 330 1.54 0.20 -16.14
C PRO A 330 2.66 1.18 -16.50
N LEU A 331 2.62 1.74 -17.72
CA LEU A 331 3.66 2.61 -18.26
C LEU A 331 3.08 3.96 -18.71
N ILE A 332 3.67 5.05 -18.21
CA ILE A 332 3.49 6.41 -18.76
C ILE A 332 4.77 6.82 -19.48
N ILE A 333 4.65 7.31 -20.72
CA ILE A 333 5.80 7.85 -21.48
C ILE A 333 5.64 9.35 -21.68
N ASN A 334 6.42 10.15 -20.94
CA ASN A 334 6.40 11.62 -21.05
C ASN A 334 7.35 12.16 -22.12
N SER A 335 8.10 11.28 -22.79
CA SER A 335 9.02 11.64 -23.87
C SER A 335 8.48 11.23 -25.23
N GLN A 336 8.05 12.20 -26.03
CA GLN A 336 7.67 12.02 -27.44
C GLN A 336 8.78 11.40 -28.29
N TRP A 337 10.05 11.58 -27.91
CA TRP A 337 11.19 10.96 -28.58
C TRP A 337 11.30 9.47 -28.32
N VAL A 338 10.75 8.98 -27.20
CA VAL A 338 10.66 7.57 -26.82
C VAL A 338 9.39 6.91 -27.37
N ALA A 339 8.28 7.65 -27.45
CA ALA A 339 6.98 7.08 -27.86
C ALA A 339 6.87 6.75 -29.38
N ARG A 340 7.74 7.33 -30.21
CA ARG A 340 7.74 7.18 -31.69
C ARG A 340 8.04 5.75 -32.18
N SER A 341 7.69 5.47 -33.44
CA SER A 341 7.82 4.17 -34.11
C SER A 341 9.24 3.61 -34.19
N SER A 342 10.25 4.48 -34.27
CA SER A 342 11.64 4.06 -34.25
C SER A 342 12.13 3.63 -32.86
N ARG A 343 11.28 3.77 -31.82
CA ARG A 343 11.51 3.46 -30.40
C ARG A 343 10.39 2.52 -29.87
N ILE A 344 9.70 2.83 -28.78
CA ILE A 344 8.65 1.98 -28.20
C ILE A 344 7.52 1.65 -29.18
N ASN A 345 7.30 2.49 -30.19
CA ASN A 345 6.27 2.32 -31.21
C ASN A 345 4.83 2.49 -30.70
N MET A 346 4.60 3.31 -29.67
CA MET A 346 3.22 3.69 -29.29
C MET A 346 2.53 4.49 -30.40
N PHE A 347 3.29 5.23 -31.20
CA PHE A 347 2.77 5.99 -32.33
C PHE A 347 3.42 5.54 -33.63
N ASN A 348 2.61 5.36 -34.67
CA ASN A 348 3.05 5.13 -36.05
C ASN A 348 3.61 6.41 -36.71
N SER A 349 4.60 7.02 -36.07
CA SER A 349 5.31 8.18 -36.56
C SER A 349 6.76 8.11 -36.17
N THR A 350 7.67 8.52 -37.06
CA THR A 350 9.09 8.73 -36.73
C THR A 350 9.37 10.16 -36.28
N ASN A 351 8.39 11.05 -36.42
CA ASN A 351 8.55 12.48 -36.28
C ASN A 351 8.13 12.95 -34.89
N ALA A 352 9.06 13.56 -34.19
CA ALA A 352 8.78 14.50 -33.12
C ALA A 352 9.45 15.82 -33.48
N TYR A 353 8.90 16.93 -33.02
CA TYR A 353 9.41 18.25 -33.36
C TYR A 353 9.50 19.16 -32.14
N HIS A 354 10.48 20.05 -32.20
CA HIS A 354 10.67 21.14 -31.25
C HIS A 354 9.92 22.38 -31.72
N MET A 355 9.16 23.00 -30.84
CA MET A 355 8.45 24.26 -31.05
C MET A 355 9.01 25.34 -30.12
N ASN A 356 10.25 25.75 -30.39
CA ASN A 356 10.98 26.74 -29.59
C ASN A 356 10.35 28.15 -29.65
N ASP A 357 9.78 28.51 -30.80
CA ASP A 357 9.11 29.80 -31.03
C ASP A 357 7.58 29.72 -30.87
N GLY A 358 7.12 28.76 -30.06
CA GLY A 358 5.70 28.52 -29.80
C GLY A 358 5.02 29.60 -28.95
N PRO A 359 3.70 29.47 -28.71
CA PRO A 359 3.01 30.36 -27.79
C PRO A 359 3.62 30.27 -26.38
N ALA A 360 3.44 31.32 -25.57
CA ALA A 360 3.90 31.33 -24.17
C ALA A 360 3.22 30.23 -23.32
N THR A 361 2.10 29.70 -23.79
CA THR A 361 1.40 28.55 -23.21
C THR A 361 0.79 27.77 -24.35
N ALA A 362 1.08 26.47 -24.43
CA ALA A 362 0.35 25.56 -25.31
C ALA A 362 -0.95 25.14 -24.62
N TYR A 363 -2.04 25.06 -25.39
CA TYR A 363 -3.35 24.62 -24.88
C TYR A 363 -3.71 23.28 -25.50
N GLY A 364 -4.14 22.34 -24.67
CA GLY A 364 -4.72 21.09 -25.11
C GLY A 364 -6.22 21.20 -25.24
N VAL A 365 -6.77 20.65 -26.31
CA VAL A 365 -8.20 20.43 -26.51
C VAL A 365 -8.56 19.06 -25.92
N VAL A 366 -9.43 19.06 -24.93
CA VAL A 366 -9.94 17.88 -24.23
C VAL A 366 -11.04 17.23 -25.07
N SER A 367 -10.86 15.96 -25.42
CA SER A 367 -11.85 15.22 -26.21
C SER A 367 -13.00 14.69 -25.37
N ASP A 368 -12.73 14.31 -24.11
CA ASP A 368 -13.73 13.89 -23.12
C ASP A 368 -13.56 14.66 -21.79
N PRO A 369 -14.34 15.74 -21.57
CA PRO A 369 -14.27 16.52 -20.34
C PRO A 369 -14.89 15.82 -19.12
N LEU A 370 -15.53 14.65 -19.30
CA LEU A 370 -16.04 13.83 -18.20
C LEU A 370 -15.04 12.77 -17.76
N ASP A 371 -13.88 12.68 -18.41
CA ASP A 371 -12.81 11.79 -17.97
C ASP A 371 -12.35 12.19 -16.55
N PRO A 372 -12.23 11.23 -15.61
CA PRO A 372 -11.84 11.51 -14.23
C PRO A 372 -10.52 12.27 -14.08
N ILE A 373 -9.60 12.23 -15.06
CA ILE A 373 -8.35 13.00 -14.98
C ILE A 373 -8.57 14.51 -15.04
N PHE A 374 -9.74 14.97 -15.51
CA PHE A 374 -10.11 16.37 -15.56
C PHE A 374 -11.03 16.79 -14.40
N ASP A 375 -11.34 15.88 -13.47
CA ASP A 375 -12.17 16.20 -12.31
C ASP A 375 -11.54 17.33 -11.48
N GLY A 376 -12.35 18.33 -11.14
CA GLY A 376 -11.93 19.51 -10.39
C GLY A 376 -11.15 20.55 -11.22
N LEU A 377 -10.89 20.31 -12.50
CA LEU A 377 -10.28 21.30 -13.38
C LEU A 377 -11.33 22.27 -13.95
N THR A 378 -10.90 23.49 -14.23
CA THR A 378 -11.70 24.47 -14.98
C THR A 378 -11.17 24.57 -16.40
N LEU A 379 -11.98 24.14 -17.37
CA LEU A 379 -11.68 24.27 -18.80
C LEU A 379 -12.17 25.63 -19.33
N ASP A 380 -11.44 26.22 -20.28
CA ASP A 380 -11.92 27.35 -21.08
C ASP A 380 -12.55 26.82 -22.37
N GLY A 381 -13.86 26.57 -22.33
CA GLY A 381 -14.51 25.76 -23.35
C GLY A 381 -14.07 24.30 -23.22
N ASP A 382 -13.42 23.77 -24.25
CA ASP A 382 -12.79 22.45 -24.30
C ASP A 382 -11.27 22.52 -24.07
N SER A 383 -10.72 23.70 -23.78
CA SER A 383 -9.29 23.92 -23.73
C SER A 383 -8.73 23.95 -22.31
N LEU A 384 -7.55 23.35 -22.13
CA LEU A 384 -6.76 23.34 -20.90
C LEU A 384 -5.35 23.90 -21.16
N ALA A 385 -4.88 24.81 -20.32
CA ALA A 385 -3.48 25.24 -20.36
C ALA A 385 -2.58 24.03 -20.05
N TRP A 386 -1.74 23.63 -21.01
CA TRP A 386 -1.04 22.35 -20.98
C TRP A 386 0.41 22.48 -20.52
N CYS A 387 1.23 23.23 -21.27
CA CYS A 387 2.65 23.39 -20.95
C CYS A 387 3.20 24.78 -21.33
N LEU A 388 4.36 25.10 -20.76
CA LEU A 388 5.13 26.32 -21.00
C LEU A 388 6.31 26.00 -21.95
N PRO A 389 6.78 27.00 -22.74
CA PRO A 389 7.84 26.78 -23.71
C PRO A 389 9.19 26.45 -23.03
N PRO A 390 10.11 25.77 -23.75
CA PRO A 390 9.94 25.25 -25.11
C PRO A 390 9.04 24.00 -25.14
N HIS A 391 8.26 23.84 -26.21
CA HIS A 391 7.35 22.71 -26.36
C HIS A 391 7.91 21.70 -27.32
N ASP A 392 7.71 20.41 -27.03
CA ASP A 392 7.94 19.35 -27.99
C ASP A 392 6.68 18.52 -28.14
N PHE A 393 6.41 18.06 -29.37
CA PHE A 393 5.26 17.23 -29.66
C PHE A 393 5.65 16.07 -30.56
N ILE A 394 4.91 14.96 -30.44
CA ILE A 394 4.91 13.95 -31.48
C ILE A 394 3.97 14.39 -32.60
N GLU A 395 4.38 14.21 -33.85
CA GLU A 395 3.51 14.43 -35.01
C GLU A 395 2.92 13.08 -35.40
N ASN A 396 1.67 12.82 -35.03
CA ASN A 396 0.91 11.67 -35.48
C ASN A 396 -0.01 12.09 -36.64
N ALA A 397 0.54 12.12 -37.85
CA ALA A 397 -0.23 12.40 -39.06
C ALA A 397 -1.07 11.20 -39.56
N ASP A 398 -0.93 10.03 -38.93
CA ASP A 398 -1.66 8.83 -39.30
C ASP A 398 -2.93 8.66 -38.46
N SER A 399 -4.06 8.50 -39.16
CA SER A 399 -5.37 8.19 -38.58
C SER A 399 -5.49 6.75 -38.05
N ALA A 400 -4.50 5.88 -38.31
CA ALA A 400 -4.53 4.47 -37.93
C ALA A 400 -4.01 4.18 -36.50
N ASN A 401 -4.06 5.16 -35.57
CA ASN A 401 -3.75 4.92 -34.17
C ASN A 401 -4.94 4.24 -33.47
N ASN A 402 -4.66 3.15 -32.76
CA ASN A 402 -5.62 2.34 -32.01
C ASN A 402 -5.82 2.82 -30.55
N GLY A 403 -5.03 3.79 -30.10
CA GLY A 403 -5.13 4.38 -28.78
C GLY A 403 -6.29 5.36 -28.66
N GLU A 404 -6.81 5.48 -27.45
CA GLU A 404 -7.85 6.45 -27.10
C GLU A 404 -7.23 7.83 -26.89
N PHE A 405 -7.59 8.79 -27.73
CA PHE A 405 -7.14 10.18 -27.61
C PHE A 405 -8.00 10.90 -26.58
N VAL A 406 -7.38 11.36 -25.49
CA VAL A 406 -8.05 12.07 -24.39
C VAL A 406 -7.81 13.59 -24.45
N ALA A 407 -6.66 14.00 -24.99
CA ALA A 407 -6.36 15.41 -25.26
C ALA A 407 -5.39 15.57 -26.44
N VAL A 408 -5.56 16.65 -27.21
CA VAL A 408 -4.72 16.97 -28.37
C VAL A 408 -4.33 18.44 -28.41
N PHE A 409 -3.13 18.76 -28.90
CA PHE A 409 -2.72 20.16 -29.13
C PHE A 409 -3.29 20.68 -30.46
N ASN A 410 -3.33 19.82 -31.47
CA ASN A 410 -3.97 20.04 -32.76
C ASN A 410 -4.35 18.67 -33.37
N GLU A 411 -4.91 18.66 -34.58
CA GLU A 411 -5.38 17.44 -35.28
C GLU A 411 -4.31 16.35 -35.44
N THR A 412 -3.02 16.70 -35.38
CA THR A 412 -1.89 15.77 -35.59
C THR A 412 -0.99 15.61 -34.37
N SER A 413 -1.22 16.33 -33.28
CA SER A 413 -0.29 16.37 -32.14
C SER A 413 -1.00 15.97 -30.85
N PRO A 414 -1.03 14.67 -30.51
CA PRO A 414 -1.63 14.20 -29.27
C PRO A 414 -0.88 14.70 -28.03
N LEU A 415 -1.63 14.86 -26.94
CA LEU A 415 -1.10 15.21 -25.62
C LEU A 415 -1.32 14.07 -24.62
N ILE A 416 -2.49 13.44 -24.65
CA ILE A 416 -2.79 12.25 -23.86
C ILE A 416 -3.42 11.22 -24.79
N VAL A 417 -2.82 10.04 -24.83
CA VAL A 417 -3.36 8.87 -25.49
C VAL A 417 -3.20 7.67 -24.56
N ARG A 418 -4.20 6.81 -24.52
CA ARG A 418 -4.21 5.59 -23.69
C ARG A 418 -4.33 4.35 -24.55
N TRP A 419 -3.73 3.26 -24.08
CA TRP A 419 -3.83 1.95 -24.69
C TRP A 419 -4.13 0.92 -23.63
N ASP A 420 -5.03 -0.01 -23.97
CA ASP A 420 -5.29 -1.18 -23.13
C ASP A 420 -4.17 -2.22 -23.32
N ALA A 421 -3.85 -2.93 -22.24
CA ALA A 421 -2.88 -4.01 -22.26
C ALA A 421 -3.22 -5.07 -23.32
N GLY A 422 -2.21 -5.53 -24.04
CA GLY A 422 -2.36 -6.55 -25.10
C GLY A 422 -2.91 -6.03 -26.44
N THR A 423 -3.14 -4.72 -26.58
CA THR A 423 -3.54 -4.13 -27.86
C THR A 423 -2.32 -3.90 -28.75
N GLU A 424 -2.33 -4.43 -29.98
CA GLU A 424 -1.27 -4.22 -30.97
C GLU A 424 -1.34 -2.79 -31.53
N TYR A 425 -0.30 -1.98 -31.28
CA TYR A 425 -0.15 -0.59 -31.74
C TYR A 425 0.83 -0.41 -32.90
#